data_AF-A0AAD7H446-F1
#
_entry.id   AF-A0AAD7H446-F1
#
_cell.length_a   1.000
_cell.length_b   1.000
_cell.length_c   1.000
_cell.angle_alpha   90.00
_cell.angle_beta   90.00
_cell.angle_gamma   90.00
#
_symmetry.space_group_name_H-M   'P 1'
#
loop_
_entity.id
_entity.type
_entity.pdbx_description
1 polymer ?
#
loop_
_entity_poly.entity_id
_entity_poly.type
_entity_poly.pdbx_seq_one_letter_code
_entity_poly.pdbx_strand_id
1 'polypeptide(L)'
;MSTKIFTPFLFILLVVVHRASARADCAWQGTAPACAGECPSSHPSRVAVGRGGCDNGDYCLTGQKVLCCTSSPGDNCQWYGSAPFCGGECPSGKYQVGASDDAGDGSTCATGCKVFCCDESADIEGISATFAEEQLVLV
;
A
#
# COMPACT_ATOMS: atom_id res chain seq x y z
N MET A 1 -41.50 -36.87 -9.18
CA MET A 1 -41.13 -35.64 -9.90
C MET A 1 -40.32 -34.78 -8.94
N SER A 2 -38.99 -34.79 -9.08
CA SER A 2 -38.06 -34.06 -8.20
C SER A 2 -37.70 -32.74 -8.88
N THR A 3 -38.30 -31.65 -8.44
CA THR A 3 -38.01 -30.29 -8.91
C THR A 3 -36.60 -29.90 -8.48
N LYS A 4 -35.71 -29.76 -9.46
CA LYS A 4 -34.38 -29.17 -9.29
C LYS A 4 -34.57 -27.67 -9.02
N ILE A 5 -34.43 -27.27 -7.76
CA ILE A 5 -34.32 -25.87 -7.37
C ILE A 5 -32.94 -25.40 -7.84
N PHE A 6 -32.91 -24.86 -9.07
CA PHE A 6 -31.80 -24.08 -9.57
C PHE A 6 -31.52 -22.97 -8.56
N THR A 7 -30.26 -22.81 -8.18
CA THR A 7 -29.80 -21.99 -7.04
C THR A 7 -29.16 -20.69 -7.56
N PRO A 8 -29.89 -19.79 -8.25
CA PRO A 8 -29.29 -18.56 -8.75
C PRO A 8 -28.91 -17.61 -7.58
N PHE A 9 -29.60 -17.73 -6.44
CA PHE A 9 -29.35 -16.91 -5.25
C PHE A 9 -27.97 -17.15 -4.60
N LEU A 10 -27.43 -18.38 -4.69
CA LEU A 10 -26.11 -18.69 -4.13
C LEU A 10 -24.99 -18.08 -4.97
N PHE A 11 -25.18 -18.01 -6.30
CA PHE A 11 -24.22 -17.38 -7.20
C PHE A 11 -24.24 -15.85 -7.09
N ILE A 12 -25.40 -15.24 -6.85
CA ILE A 12 -25.52 -13.79 -6.69
C ILE A 12 -24.85 -13.32 -5.38
N LEU A 13 -24.90 -14.11 -4.30
CA LEU A 13 -24.29 -13.76 -3.01
C LEU A 13 -22.75 -13.71 -3.06
N LEU A 14 -22.11 -14.50 -3.94
CA LEU A 14 -20.65 -14.54 -4.08
C LEU A 14 -20.05 -13.32 -4.80
N VAL A 15 -20.86 -12.55 -5.54
CA VAL A 15 -20.38 -11.36 -6.29
C VAL A 15 -20.27 -10.12 -5.37
N VAL A 16 -20.86 -10.14 -4.16
CA VAL A 16 -21.17 -8.92 -3.39
C VAL A 16 -20.05 -8.39 -2.48
N VAL A 17 -18.94 -9.11 -2.25
CA VAL A 17 -17.99 -8.74 -1.16
C VAL A 17 -16.53 -8.54 -1.60
N HIS A 18 -16.29 -7.88 -2.74
CA HIS A 18 -14.97 -7.33 -3.05
C HIS A 18 -14.96 -5.82 -2.76
N ARG A 19 -14.93 -5.42 -1.48
CA ARG A 19 -14.59 -4.04 -1.12
C ARG A 19 -13.06 -3.93 -1.07
N ALA A 20 -12.46 -3.45 -2.16
CA ALA A 20 -11.07 -3.04 -2.17
C ALA A 20 -10.91 -1.83 -1.23
N SER A 21 -9.96 -1.90 -0.32
CA SER A 21 -9.51 -0.76 0.49
C SER A 21 -9.08 0.36 -0.46
N ALA A 22 -9.57 1.57 -0.26
CA ALA A 22 -9.21 2.74 -1.07
C ALA A 22 -7.80 3.28 -0.73
N ARG A 23 -6.85 2.41 -0.39
CA ARG A 23 -5.43 2.78 -0.28
C ARG A 23 -4.81 2.72 -1.66
N ALA A 24 -3.90 3.63 -1.95
CA ALA A 24 -3.15 3.59 -3.19
C ALA A 24 -2.42 2.25 -3.29
N ASP A 25 -2.53 1.59 -4.45
CA ASP A 25 -1.74 0.41 -4.76
C ASP A 25 -0.34 0.89 -5.10
N CYS A 26 0.67 0.35 -4.41
CA CYS A 26 2.05 0.80 -4.49
C CYS A 26 2.98 -0.39 -4.69
N ALA A 27 3.93 -0.22 -5.61
CA ALA A 27 4.92 -1.25 -5.93
C ALA A 27 6.28 -0.63 -6.25
N TRP A 28 7.33 -1.27 -5.74
CA TRP A 28 8.70 -0.94 -6.08
C TRP A 28 9.02 -1.33 -7.53
N GLN A 29 9.51 -0.37 -8.30
CA GLN A 29 9.92 -0.54 -9.69
C GLN A 29 11.43 -0.47 -9.82
N GLY A 30 11.97 -1.30 -10.72
CA GLY A 30 13.40 -1.44 -10.97
C GLY A 30 13.93 -2.81 -10.53
N THR A 31 14.76 -3.41 -11.37
CA THR A 31 15.24 -4.78 -11.18
C THR A 31 16.75 -4.77 -10.91
N ALA A 32 17.15 -5.52 -9.88
CA ALA A 32 18.56 -5.76 -9.60
C ALA A 32 19.20 -6.58 -10.74
N PRO A 33 20.50 -6.44 -11.02
CA PRO A 33 21.49 -5.67 -10.26
C PRO A 33 21.65 -4.19 -10.66
N ALA A 34 21.03 -3.73 -11.76
CA ALA A 34 21.33 -2.41 -12.34
C ALA A 34 20.36 -1.27 -11.94
N CYS A 35 19.17 -1.61 -11.42
CA CYS A 35 18.09 -0.74 -10.96
C CYS A 35 17.94 0.63 -11.64
N ALA A 36 17.21 0.64 -12.76
CA ALA A 36 16.68 1.83 -13.40
C ALA A 36 15.17 1.90 -13.14
N GLY A 37 14.79 2.15 -11.88
CA GLY A 37 13.39 2.23 -11.53
C GLY A 37 12.71 3.44 -12.16
N GLU A 38 11.56 3.22 -12.79
CA GLU A 38 10.71 4.26 -13.37
C GLU A 38 9.24 3.92 -13.11
N CYS A 39 8.41 4.95 -12.95
CA CYS A 39 6.99 4.77 -12.68
C CYS A 39 6.21 4.55 -13.98
N PRO A 40 5.51 3.40 -14.15
CA PRO A 40 4.68 3.17 -15.32
C PRO A 40 3.41 4.03 -15.26
N SER A 41 2.71 4.17 -16.38
CA SER A 41 1.44 4.91 -16.44
C SER A 41 0.34 4.35 -15.53
N SER A 42 0.43 3.06 -15.15
CA SER A 42 -0.49 2.45 -14.19
C SER A 42 -0.23 2.89 -12.75
N HIS A 43 1.00 3.29 -12.43
CA HIS A 43 1.43 3.74 -11.11
C HIS A 43 2.23 5.03 -11.26
N PRO A 44 1.61 6.14 -11.72
CA PRO A 44 2.33 7.33 -12.15
C PRO A 44 2.99 8.10 -10.99
N SER A 45 2.57 7.85 -9.74
CA SER A 45 3.00 8.62 -8.58
C SER A 45 4.28 8.05 -7.98
N ARG A 46 5.40 8.75 -8.18
CA ARG A 46 6.69 8.42 -7.54
C ARG A 46 6.72 8.98 -6.12
N VAL A 47 6.73 8.11 -5.12
CA VAL A 47 6.62 8.54 -3.71
C VAL A 47 7.89 8.29 -2.89
N ALA A 48 8.71 7.32 -3.26
CA ALA A 48 9.96 7.04 -2.57
C ALA A 48 11.01 6.40 -3.47
N VAL A 49 12.24 6.29 -2.96
CA VAL A 49 13.42 5.80 -3.69
C VAL A 49 14.30 5.01 -2.73
N GLY A 50 14.86 3.90 -3.17
CA GLY A 50 15.81 3.09 -2.41
C GLY A 50 16.67 2.23 -3.34
N ARG A 51 17.51 1.37 -2.78
CA ARG A 51 18.35 0.45 -3.57
C ARG A 51 18.02 -1.02 -3.34
N GLY A 52 16.96 -1.35 -2.61
CA GLY A 52 16.60 -2.73 -2.28
C GLY A 52 16.52 -2.92 -0.76
N GLY A 53 16.52 -4.18 -0.33
CA GLY A 53 16.30 -4.56 1.06
C GLY A 53 14.83 -4.52 1.46
N CYS A 54 14.49 -5.21 2.55
CA CYS A 54 13.13 -5.20 3.11
C CYS A 54 12.07 -5.65 2.08
N ASP A 55 11.08 -4.80 1.76
CA ASP A 55 10.07 -5.10 0.73
C ASP A 55 10.43 -4.56 -0.67
N ASN A 56 11.56 -3.84 -0.78
CA ASN A 56 12.11 -3.30 -2.04
C ASN A 56 12.85 -4.38 -2.88
N GLY A 57 12.99 -5.59 -2.33
CA GLY A 57 13.59 -6.76 -2.97
C GLY A 57 15.13 -6.71 -2.99
N ASP A 58 15.76 -7.38 -3.96
CA ASP A 58 17.23 -7.47 -4.02
C ASP A 58 17.94 -6.12 -4.23
N TYR A 59 19.17 -6.04 -3.73
CA TYR A 59 19.99 -4.84 -3.79
C TYR A 59 20.52 -4.50 -5.19
N CYS A 60 20.52 -3.20 -5.47
CA CYS A 60 21.05 -2.58 -6.68
C CYS A 60 22.56 -2.35 -6.56
N LEU A 61 23.35 -2.98 -7.42
CA LEU A 61 24.78 -2.68 -7.55
C LEU A 61 25.01 -1.27 -8.11
N THR A 62 24.19 -0.88 -9.08
CA THR A 62 24.12 0.47 -9.64
C THR A 62 22.66 0.93 -9.71
N GLY A 63 22.42 2.23 -9.81
CA GLY A 63 21.09 2.80 -9.90
C GLY A 63 20.24 2.72 -8.62
N GLN A 64 18.93 2.92 -8.78
CA GLN A 64 17.92 3.00 -7.72
C GLN A 64 16.59 2.39 -8.16
N LYS A 65 15.84 1.89 -7.18
CA LYS A 65 14.43 1.53 -7.31
C LYS A 65 13.56 2.69 -6.86
N VAL A 66 12.34 2.75 -7.37
CA VAL A 66 11.35 3.77 -7.02
C VAL A 66 10.05 3.12 -6.60
N LEU A 67 9.49 3.60 -5.50
CA LEU A 67 8.17 3.22 -5.04
C LEU A 67 7.16 4.05 -5.82
N CYS A 68 6.35 3.36 -6.61
CA CYS A 68 5.38 3.95 -7.51
C CYS A 68 3.97 3.54 -7.09
N CYS A 69 3.04 4.48 -7.08
CA CYS A 69 1.66 4.28 -6.63
C CYS A 69 0.64 4.66 -7.71
N THR A 70 -0.55 4.04 -7.69
CA THR A 70 -1.68 4.38 -8.58
C THR A 70 -2.19 5.81 -8.37
N SER A 71 -2.13 6.29 -7.14
CA SER A 71 -2.46 7.66 -6.70
C SER A 71 -1.53 8.09 -5.57
N SER A 72 -1.74 9.29 -5.01
CA SER A 72 -1.05 9.65 -3.76
C SER A 72 -1.50 8.68 -2.65
N PRO A 73 -0.59 8.01 -1.92
CA PRO A 73 -0.95 7.09 -0.84
C PRO A 73 -1.52 7.82 0.38
N GLY A 74 -1.31 9.12 0.51
CA GLY A 74 -1.74 9.85 1.68
C GLY A 74 -1.02 11.16 1.85
N ASP A 75 -1.35 11.83 2.94
CA ASP A 75 -0.67 13.03 3.38
C ASP A 75 0.39 12.70 4.43
N ASN A 76 1.28 13.68 4.66
CA ASN A 76 2.33 13.62 5.69
C ASN A 76 3.19 12.34 5.68
N CYS A 77 3.48 11.83 4.48
CA CYS A 77 4.33 10.67 4.27
C CYS A 77 5.77 10.93 4.71
N GLN A 78 6.32 10.03 5.52
CA GLN A 78 7.71 10.14 5.97
C GLN A 78 8.31 8.76 6.29
N TRP A 79 9.64 8.70 6.25
CA TRP A 79 10.39 7.52 6.65
C TRP A 79 10.52 7.46 8.17
N TYR A 80 10.32 6.27 8.73
CA TYR A 80 10.52 5.96 10.14
C TYR A 80 11.53 4.85 10.29
N GLY A 81 12.34 4.94 11.34
CA GLY A 81 13.47 4.06 11.61
C GLY A 81 14.79 4.76 11.27
N SER A 82 15.67 4.86 12.24
CA SER A 82 16.97 5.53 12.08
C SER A 82 18.10 4.51 12.08
N ALA A 83 19.08 4.71 11.19
CA ALA A 83 20.30 3.91 11.18
C ALA A 83 21.11 4.14 12.47
N PRO A 84 21.97 3.19 12.90
CA PRO A 84 22.36 1.96 12.19
C PRO A 84 21.46 0.74 12.45
N PHE A 85 20.70 0.72 13.55
CA PHE A 85 19.77 -0.36 13.86
C PHE A 85 18.34 0.14 13.64
N CYS A 86 17.81 -0.07 12.44
CA CYS A 86 16.51 0.45 12.07
C CYS A 86 15.39 -0.46 12.59
N GLY A 87 14.50 0.09 13.43
CA GLY A 87 13.25 -0.53 13.84
C GLY A 87 12.07 0.31 13.36
N GLY A 88 11.99 0.54 12.05
CA GLY A 88 10.95 1.36 11.46
C GLY A 88 9.57 0.76 11.74
N GLU A 89 8.73 1.51 12.43
CA GLU A 89 7.33 1.18 12.66
C GLU A 89 6.48 2.44 12.42
N CYS A 90 5.31 2.26 11.82
CA CYS A 90 4.39 3.37 11.63
C CYS A 90 3.73 3.73 12.96
N PRO A 91 3.71 5.03 13.33
CA PRO A 91 2.98 5.46 14.52
C PRO A 91 1.47 5.26 14.31
N SER A 92 0.72 5.21 15.41
CA SER A 92 -0.74 5.09 15.39
C SER A 92 -1.37 6.15 14.49
N GLY A 93 -2.30 5.73 13.63
CA GLY A 93 -2.96 6.61 12.65
C GLY A 93 -2.26 6.69 11.29
N LYS A 94 -1.06 6.10 11.17
CA LYS A 94 -0.37 5.93 9.88
C LYS A 94 -0.33 4.47 9.46
N TYR A 95 -0.09 4.26 8.17
CA TYR A 95 0.08 2.92 7.61
C TYR A 95 1.32 2.84 6.72
N GLN A 96 1.89 1.65 6.62
CA GLN A 96 3.09 1.39 5.83
C GLN A 96 2.75 1.28 4.34
N VAL A 97 3.49 2.01 3.52
CA VAL A 97 3.38 2.02 2.05
C VAL A 97 4.55 1.28 1.40
N GLY A 98 5.71 1.29 2.05
CA GLY A 98 6.88 0.52 1.63
C GLY A 98 7.96 0.53 2.70
N ALA A 99 9.03 -0.21 2.47
CA ALA A 99 10.19 -0.31 3.35
C ALA A 99 11.48 -0.40 2.54
N SER A 100 12.53 0.19 3.09
CA SER A 100 13.88 0.10 2.55
C SER A 100 14.82 0.24 3.74
N ASP A 101 15.96 -0.40 3.68
CA ASP A 101 17.02 -0.20 4.67
C ASP A 101 17.87 1.04 4.34
N ASP A 102 17.84 1.54 3.11
CA ASP A 102 18.70 2.64 2.65
C ASP A 102 17.97 3.93 2.22
N ALA A 103 16.64 3.92 2.16
CA ALA A 103 15.84 5.10 1.81
C ALA A 103 15.74 6.12 2.95
N GLY A 104 15.34 7.36 2.65
CA GLY A 104 15.07 8.42 3.65
C GLY A 104 16.28 9.32 3.96
N ASP A 105 16.45 9.67 5.23
CA ASP A 105 17.41 10.61 5.85
C ASP A 105 18.91 10.22 5.73
N GLY A 106 19.21 9.24 4.87
CA GLY A 106 20.47 9.21 4.14
C GLY A 106 21.52 8.20 4.62
N SER A 107 21.24 7.35 5.61
CA SER A 107 22.14 6.27 6.03
C SER A 107 21.49 4.89 5.88
N THR A 108 22.22 3.93 5.33
CA THR A 108 21.79 2.52 5.24
C THR A 108 21.76 1.87 6.61
N CYS A 109 20.70 1.10 6.90
CA CYS A 109 20.63 0.28 8.11
C CYS A 109 21.66 -0.85 8.04
N ALA A 110 22.36 -1.08 9.14
CA ALA A 110 23.15 -2.30 9.31
C ALA A 110 22.25 -3.50 9.63
N THR A 111 21.15 -3.26 10.36
CA THR A 111 20.13 -4.26 10.65
C THR A 111 18.74 -3.64 10.66
N GLY A 112 17.75 -4.42 10.23
CA GLY A 112 16.35 -4.01 10.21
C GLY A 112 16.02 -3.06 9.06
N CYS A 113 14.83 -2.46 9.12
CA CYS A 113 14.23 -1.73 8.00
C CYS A 113 13.75 -0.37 8.44
N LYS A 114 13.82 0.61 7.53
CA LYS A 114 12.99 1.80 7.63
C LYS A 114 11.68 1.53 6.92
N VAL A 115 10.63 2.18 7.39
CA VAL A 115 9.29 2.07 6.82
C VAL A 115 8.82 3.44 6.37
N PHE A 116 8.24 3.50 5.18
CA PHE A 116 7.62 4.69 4.64
C PHE A 116 6.16 4.68 5.04
N CYS A 117 5.78 5.61 5.91
CA CYS A 117 4.44 5.67 6.46
C CYS A 117 3.73 6.95 6.06
N CYS A 118 2.48 6.81 5.64
CA CYS A 118 1.59 7.90 5.29
C CYS A 118 0.37 7.90 6.21
N ASP A 119 -0.23 9.07 6.36
CA ASP A 119 -1.58 9.16 6.89
C ASP A 119 -2.54 8.51 5.87
N GLU A 120 -3.67 7.97 6.34
CA GLU A 120 -4.73 7.61 5.40
C GLU A 120 -5.15 8.88 4.66
N SER A 121 -5.12 8.87 3.32
CA SER A 121 -5.66 9.99 2.55
C SER A 121 -7.10 10.18 2.99
N ALA A 122 -7.39 11.35 3.56
CA ALA A 122 -8.75 11.78 3.75
C ALA A 122 -9.33 12.16 2.38
N ASP A 123 -9.44 11.18 1.47
CA ASP A 123 -10.32 11.25 0.33
C ASP A 123 -11.77 11.14 0.86
N ILE A 124 -12.19 12.13 1.65
CA ILE A 124 -13.59 12.33 1.97
C ILE A 124 -14.18 13.12 0.80
N GLU A 125 -14.80 12.42 -0.15
CA GLU A 125 -16.12 12.73 -0.74
C GLU A 125 -16.59 11.50 -1.55
N GLY A 126 -17.38 10.54 -1.07
CA GLY A 126 -18.00 10.32 0.22
C GLY A 126 -18.92 9.08 0.14
N ILE A 127 -18.66 8.06 0.95
CA ILE A 127 -19.61 7.13 1.61
C ILE A 127 -18.77 6.38 2.67
N SER A 128 -18.41 7.03 3.76
CA SER A 128 -17.95 6.32 4.96
C SER A 128 -18.35 7.10 6.22
N ALA A 129 -19.57 7.63 6.26
CA ALA A 129 -20.17 8.14 7.50
C ALA A 129 -21.67 8.45 7.33
N THR A 130 -22.51 7.49 6.93
CA THR A 130 -23.95 7.52 7.28
C THR A 130 -24.50 6.09 7.20
N PHE A 131 -25.45 5.79 8.09
CA PHE A 131 -25.89 4.48 8.57
C PHE A 131 -24.92 3.90 9.62
N ALA A 132 -24.78 4.49 10.82
CA ALA A 132 -25.86 4.78 11.77
C ALA A 132 -26.90 3.65 11.79
N GLU A 133 -26.89 2.92 12.89
CA GLU A 133 -27.85 1.86 13.20
C GLU A 133 -29.30 2.34 13.02
N GLU A 134 -30.19 1.36 12.83
CA GLU A 134 -31.64 1.44 12.58
C GLU A 134 -32.10 1.57 11.11
N GLN A 135 -32.54 0.44 10.54
CA GLN A 135 -33.96 0.33 10.17
C GLN A 135 -34.38 -1.13 9.91
N LEU A 136 -35.11 -1.65 10.90
CA LEU A 136 -36.20 -2.59 10.70
C LEU A 136 -37.25 -1.93 9.79
N VAL A 137 -37.47 -2.41 8.56
CA VAL A 137 -38.78 -2.26 7.89
C VAL A 137 -39.09 -3.50 7.07
N LEU A 138 -40.11 -4.20 7.56
CA LEU A 138 -40.98 -5.12 6.85
C LEU A 138 -41.95 -4.30 6.00
N VAL A 139 -41.99 -4.51 4.69
CA VAL A 139 -43.20 -4.35 3.84
C VAL A 139 -43.19 -5.48 2.81
#